data_AF-A0A3M1IEA7-F1
#
_entry.id   AF-A0A3M1IEA7-F1
#
_cell.length_a   1.000
_cell.length_b   1.000
_cell.length_c   1.000
_cell.angle_alpha   90.00
_cell.angle_beta   90.00
_cell.angle_gamma   90.00
#
_symmetry.space_group_name_H-M   'P 1'
#
loop_
_entity.id
_entity.type
_entity.pdbx_description
1 polymer ?
#
loop_
_entity_poly.entity_id
_entity_poly.type
_entity_poly.pdbx_seq_one_letter_code
_entity_poly.pdbx_strand_id
1 'polypeptide(L)'
;MPGLVGLCLLLLALATPTLSWGQAVELLTYRDNPVTYEFTSTPNGPFVASSNPPELGTVTFERVGSSRDYIMTYTPNPGVTGVDDFRMVHWVFNGAPRVNYVDFTVTINENLLIANPDYASTVAGQLVAVDALANDISSNGIKLLE
;
A
#
# COMPACT_ATOMS: atom_id res chain seq x y z
N MET A 1 14.55 25.60 -12.05
CA MET A 1 14.78 24.23 -11.54
C MET A 1 15.28 24.32 -10.11
N PRO A 2 14.95 23.38 -9.21
CA PRO A 2 13.94 22.32 -9.31
C PRO A 2 13.06 22.22 -8.04
N GLY A 3 12.07 21.34 -8.09
CA GLY A 3 11.34 20.90 -6.90
C GLY A 3 9.87 20.56 -7.14
N LEU A 4 9.53 19.82 -8.21
CA LEU A 4 8.26 19.08 -8.18
C LEU A 4 8.46 17.93 -7.20
N VAL A 5 7.97 18.17 -6.00
CA VAL A 5 7.82 17.21 -4.91
C VAL A 5 7.09 16.00 -5.47
N GLY A 6 7.68 14.82 -5.25
CA GLY A 6 7.10 13.54 -5.62
C GLY A 6 5.65 13.47 -5.17
N LEU A 7 4.78 13.15 -6.12
CA LEU A 7 3.37 12.88 -5.90
C LEU A 7 3.27 11.66 -4.97
N CYS A 8 3.26 11.91 -3.67
CA CYS A 8 2.89 10.93 -2.68
C CYS A 8 1.42 10.61 -2.95
N LEU A 9 1.13 9.46 -3.56
CA LEU A 9 -0.23 8.97 -3.72
C LEU A 9 -0.81 8.73 -2.32
N LEU A 10 -1.41 9.78 -1.77
CA LEU A 10 -2.32 9.67 -0.64
C LEU A 10 -3.59 9.02 -1.17
N LEU A 11 -3.69 7.70 -1.02
CA LEU A 11 -4.90 6.95 -1.36
C LEU A 11 -6.04 7.45 -0.47
N LEU A 12 -7.00 8.15 -1.06
CA LEU A 12 -8.17 8.66 -0.36
C LEU A 12 -9.16 7.49 -0.17
N ALA A 13 -9.16 6.87 1.00
CA ALA A 13 -10.14 5.84 1.36
C ALA A 13 -11.54 6.48 1.50
N LEU A 14 -12.38 6.31 0.49
CA LEU A 14 -13.81 6.64 0.55
C LEU A 14 -14.53 5.58 1.40
N ALA A 15 -14.66 5.83 2.70
CA ALA A 15 -15.46 5.01 3.59
C ALA A 15 -16.95 5.15 3.22
N THR A 16 -17.54 4.12 2.60
CA THR A 16 -19.01 4.02 2.50
C THR A 16 -19.52 3.35 3.78
N PRO A 17 -20.45 3.97 4.53
CA PRO A 17 -20.98 3.34 5.73
C PRO A 17 -22.04 2.31 5.33
N THR A 18 -21.67 1.04 5.26
CA THR A 18 -22.66 -0.03 5.41
C THR A 18 -22.78 -0.37 6.89
N LEU A 19 -24.00 -0.26 7.41
CA LEU A 19 -24.35 -0.57 8.79
C LEU A 19 -24.18 -2.07 9.05
N SER A 20 -22.97 -2.46 9.40
CA SER A 20 -22.65 -3.66 10.15
C SER A 20 -21.53 -3.28 11.12
N TRP A 21 -21.39 -4.00 12.23
CA TRP A 21 -20.46 -3.66 13.32
C TRP A 21 -18.97 -3.92 12.97
N GLY A 22 -18.59 -3.73 11.72
CA GLY A 22 -17.23 -3.85 11.19
C GLY A 22 -16.98 -2.80 10.10
N GLN A 23 -15.76 -2.29 10.05
CA GLN A 23 -15.31 -1.34 9.03
C GLN A 23 -14.85 -2.11 7.79
N ALA A 24 -15.22 -1.67 6.59
CA ALA A 24 -14.63 -2.16 5.34
C ALA A 24 -13.51 -1.20 4.89
N VAL A 25 -12.36 -1.74 4.50
CA VAL A 25 -11.20 -0.99 4.01
C VAL A 25 -10.72 -1.60 2.69
N GLU A 26 -10.71 -0.77 1.65
CA GLU A 26 -10.15 -1.11 0.34
C GLU A 26 -8.71 -0.60 0.26
N LEU A 27 -7.77 -1.49 -0.06
CA LEU A 27 -6.37 -1.15 -0.30
C LEU A 27 -5.99 -1.49 -1.75
N LEU A 28 -5.12 -0.66 -2.33
CA LEU A 28 -4.49 -0.94 -3.62
C LEU A 28 -2.99 -1.12 -3.40
N THR A 29 -2.46 -2.20 -3.95
CA THR A 29 -1.02 -2.42 -4.08
C THR A 29 -0.68 -2.99 -5.45
N TYR A 30 0.60 -3.24 -5.68
CA TYR A 30 1.13 -3.86 -6.88
C TYR A 30 1.85 -5.16 -6.52
N ARG A 31 2.03 -6.05 -7.51
CA ARG A 31 2.86 -7.25 -7.39
C ARG A 31 4.16 -6.93 -6.67
N ASP A 32 4.50 -7.76 -5.68
CA ASP A 32 5.72 -7.68 -4.86
C ASP A 32 5.90 -6.39 -4.02
N ASN A 33 4.90 -5.50 -3.99
CA ASN A 33 4.95 -4.27 -3.22
C ASN A 33 4.03 -4.36 -1.99
N PRO A 34 4.53 -4.05 -0.78
CA PRO A 34 3.71 -4.01 0.42
C PRO A 34 2.85 -2.74 0.47
N VAL A 35 1.75 -2.80 1.20
CA VAL A 35 0.88 -1.65 1.54
C VAL A 35 0.60 -1.63 3.04
N THR A 36 0.48 -0.43 3.60
CA THR A 36 0.28 -0.23 5.04
C THR A 36 -1.07 0.37 5.39
N TYR A 37 -1.53 0.12 6.62
CA TYR A 37 -2.73 0.71 7.21
C TYR A 37 -2.48 1.06 8.68
N GLU A 38 -2.72 2.32 9.05
CA GLU A 38 -2.54 2.82 10.42
C GLU A 38 -3.84 2.78 11.20
N PHE A 39 -3.77 2.35 12.46
CA PHE A 39 -4.93 2.28 13.34
C PHE A 39 -4.50 2.25 14.81
N THR A 40 -5.49 2.28 15.71
CA THR A 40 -5.24 2.08 17.15
C THR A 40 -5.87 0.78 17.65
N SER A 41 -5.20 0.14 18.61
CA SER A 41 -5.75 -1.02 19.30
C SER A 41 -5.46 -0.97 20.79
N THR A 42 -6.51 -0.95 21.60
CA THR A 42 -6.43 -0.85 23.05
C THR A 42 -7.59 -1.56 23.74
N PRO A 43 -7.35 -2.35 24.81
CA PRO A 43 -6.07 -2.51 25.50
C PRO A 43 -5.12 -3.55 24.87
N ASN A 44 -5.61 -4.43 24.01
CA ASN A 44 -4.87 -5.58 23.48
C ASN A 44 -4.27 -5.29 22.10
N GLY A 45 -3.24 -6.06 21.74
CA GLY A 45 -2.65 -6.03 20.40
C GLY A 45 -3.55 -6.68 19.35
N PRO A 46 -3.52 -6.20 18.10
CA PRO A 46 -4.34 -6.69 17.01
C PRO A 46 -3.89 -8.07 16.50
N PHE A 47 -4.77 -8.76 15.79
CA PHE A 47 -4.44 -10.00 15.10
C PHE A 47 -5.36 -10.23 13.89
N VAL A 48 -4.93 -11.05 12.94
CA VAL A 48 -5.79 -11.52 11.84
C VAL A 48 -6.71 -12.64 12.35
N ALA A 49 -7.99 -12.57 12.02
CA ALA A 49 -8.96 -13.60 12.39
C ALA A 49 -8.60 -14.92 11.71
N SER A 50 -8.38 -15.99 12.48
CA SER A 50 -8.07 -17.31 11.94
C SER A 50 -9.18 -17.91 11.07
N SER A 51 -10.41 -17.40 11.20
CA SER A 51 -11.56 -17.78 10.37
C SER A 51 -11.56 -17.13 8.98
N ASN A 52 -10.76 -16.09 8.77
CA ASN A 52 -10.65 -15.38 7.49
C ASN A 52 -9.24 -14.76 7.31
N PRO A 53 -8.20 -15.60 7.16
CA PRO A 53 -6.84 -15.15 6.91
C PRO A 53 -6.65 -14.70 5.44
N PRO A 54 -5.61 -13.89 5.14
CA PRO A 54 -5.25 -13.59 3.76
C PRO A 54 -4.80 -14.85 3.02
N GLU A 55 -5.15 -14.97 1.74
CA GLU A 55 -4.81 -16.11 0.88
C GLU A 55 -3.69 -15.77 -0.13
N LEU A 56 -3.60 -14.49 -0.54
CA LEU A 56 -2.63 -14.01 -1.53
C LEU A 56 -1.48 -13.20 -0.92
N GLY A 57 -1.42 -13.11 0.41
CA GLY A 57 -0.34 -12.40 1.08
C GLY A 57 -0.19 -12.74 2.55
N THR A 58 0.63 -11.95 3.21
CA THR A 58 0.87 -12.04 4.64
C THR A 58 0.66 -10.68 5.30
N VAL A 59 0.22 -10.71 6.55
CA VAL A 59 -0.03 -9.50 7.34
C VAL A 59 0.87 -9.51 8.57
N THR A 60 1.54 -8.39 8.81
CA THR A 60 2.29 -8.13 10.04
C THR A 60 1.78 -6.87 10.73
N PHE A 61 1.95 -6.80 12.04
CA PHE A 61 1.56 -5.64 12.85
C PHE A 61 2.77 -5.13 13.63
N GLU A 62 3.08 -3.86 13.47
CA GLU A 62 4.12 -3.17 14.23
C GLU A 62 3.47 -2.12 15.13
N ARG A 63 3.85 -2.10 16.41
CA ARG A 63 3.40 -1.06 17.34
C ARG A 63 4.32 0.15 17.22
N VAL A 64 3.73 1.34 17.05
CA VAL A 64 4.51 2.57 16.87
C VAL A 64 4.84 3.19 18.22
N GLY A 65 6.11 3.09 18.63
CA GLY A 65 6.61 3.70 19.87
C GLY A 65 5.89 3.21 21.13
N SER A 66 5.59 4.13 22.04
CA SER A 66 4.93 3.84 23.33
C SER A 66 3.40 4.04 23.30
N SER A 67 2.82 4.43 22.16
CA SER A 67 1.38 4.70 22.01
C SER A 67 0.56 3.42 21.82
N ARG A 68 -0.75 3.52 21.59
CA ARG A 68 -1.60 2.36 21.23
C ARG A 68 -1.84 2.30 19.72
N ASP A 69 -0.93 2.89 18.96
CA ASP A 69 -0.98 2.98 17.50
C ASP A 69 -0.21 1.80 16.89
N TYR A 70 -0.73 1.29 15.79
CA TYR A 70 -0.21 0.17 15.05
C TYR A 70 -0.16 0.50 13.56
N ILE A 71 0.88 0.01 12.90
CA ILE A 71 0.97 -0.10 11.45
C ILE A 71 0.74 -1.57 11.11
N MET A 72 -0.32 -1.85 10.36
CA MET A 72 -0.48 -3.11 9.65
C MET A 72 0.28 -3.02 8.34
N THR A 73 1.06 -4.05 8.00
CA THR A 73 1.68 -4.20 6.68
C THR A 73 1.13 -5.45 6.02
N TYR A 74 0.47 -5.29 4.87
CA TYR A 74 0.13 -6.38 3.97
C TYR A 74 1.22 -6.54 2.91
N THR A 75 1.75 -7.75 2.74
CA THR A 75 2.77 -8.08 1.75
C THR A 75 2.23 -9.18 0.83
N PRO A 76 1.99 -8.90 -0.47
CA PRO A 76 1.64 -9.92 -1.45
C PRO A 76 2.64 -11.09 -1.43
N ASN A 77 2.15 -12.30 -1.67
CA ASN A 77 3.02 -13.43 -1.97
C ASN A 77 3.79 -13.13 -3.27
N PRO A 78 5.05 -13.61 -3.42
CA PRO A 78 5.86 -13.30 -4.58
C PRO A 78 5.15 -13.59 -5.92
N GLY A 79 5.12 -12.61 -6.81
CA GLY A 79 4.60 -12.75 -8.18
C GLY A 79 3.07 -12.75 -8.31
N VAL A 80 2.30 -12.70 -7.22
CA VAL A 80 0.83 -12.76 -7.32
C VAL A 80 0.21 -11.43 -7.72
N THR A 81 -0.94 -11.53 -8.38
CA THR A 81 -1.89 -10.44 -8.63
C THR A 81 -3.31 -10.97 -8.38
N GLY A 82 -4.27 -10.07 -8.20
CA GLY A 82 -5.66 -10.44 -7.88
C GLY A 82 -6.25 -9.60 -6.77
N VAL A 83 -7.31 -10.11 -6.14
CA VAL A 83 -7.96 -9.49 -4.98
C VAL A 83 -7.84 -10.46 -3.80
N ASP A 84 -7.39 -9.97 -2.65
CA ASP A 84 -7.31 -10.74 -1.40
C ASP A 84 -8.22 -10.14 -0.34
N ASP A 85 -9.02 -10.99 0.31
CA ASP A 85 -10.00 -10.58 1.31
C ASP A 85 -9.62 -11.21 2.66
N PHE A 86 -9.49 -10.40 3.70
CA PHE A 86 -9.20 -10.90 5.05
C PHE A 86 -9.79 -10.03 6.15
N ARG A 87 -9.92 -10.60 7.35
CA ARG A 87 -10.45 -9.87 8.51
C ARG A 87 -9.40 -9.67 9.59
N MET A 88 -9.23 -8.42 10.01
CA MET A 88 -8.49 -8.05 11.22
C MET A 88 -9.42 -7.90 12.42
N VAL A 89 -8.92 -8.28 13.59
CA VAL A 89 -9.53 -8.00 14.89
C VAL A 89 -8.67 -6.99 15.65
N HIS A 90 -9.29 -5.93 16.15
CA HIS A 90 -8.64 -4.95 17.02
C HIS A 90 -9.57 -4.51 18.16
N TRP A 91 -9.06 -3.74 19.12
CA TRP A 91 -9.83 -3.30 20.28
C TRP A 91 -9.96 -1.79 20.35
N VAL A 92 -11.15 -1.33 20.73
CA VAL A 92 -11.45 0.07 20.99
C VAL A 92 -11.86 0.22 22.46
N PHE A 93 -11.42 1.30 23.09
CA PHE A 93 -11.78 1.60 24.47
C PHE A 93 -12.66 2.86 24.53
N ASN A 94 -13.93 2.66 24.88
CA ASN A 94 -14.88 3.75 25.16
C ASN A 94 -15.60 3.46 26.49
N GLY A 95 -14.86 3.61 27.59
CA GLY A 95 -15.30 3.25 28.95
C GLY A 95 -15.17 1.76 29.30
N ALA A 96 -15.27 0.87 28.32
CA ALA A 96 -14.97 -0.55 28.43
C ALA A 96 -14.30 -1.08 27.14
N PRO A 97 -13.43 -2.11 27.22
CA PRO A 97 -12.86 -2.75 26.03
C PRO A 97 -13.95 -3.37 25.15
N ARG A 98 -13.91 -3.06 23.85
CA ARG A 98 -14.77 -3.68 22.84
C ARG A 98 -13.92 -4.24 21.70
N VAL A 99 -14.31 -5.42 21.23
CA VAL A 99 -13.75 -5.99 20.01
C VAL A 99 -14.39 -5.29 18.81
N ASN A 100 -13.57 -4.97 17.82
CA ASN A 100 -13.99 -4.41 16.54
C ASN A 100 -13.31 -5.18 15.41
N TYR A 101 -13.97 -5.21 14.26
CA TYR A 101 -13.55 -5.96 13.08
C TYR A 101 -13.31 -5.00 11.92
N VAL A 102 -12.24 -5.25 11.17
CA VAL A 102 -11.98 -4.57 9.91
C VAL A 102 -11.87 -5.62 8.82
N ASP A 103 -12.77 -5.55 7.84
CA ASP A 103 -12.73 -6.34 6.63
C ASP A 103 -11.89 -5.60 5.60
N PHE A 104 -10.80 -6.23 5.16
CA PHE A 104 -9.92 -5.70 4.13
C PHE A 104 -10.19 -6.39 2.81
N THR A 105 -10.27 -5.59 1.76
CA THR A 105 -10.17 -6.01 0.37
C THR A 105 -8.88 -5.40 -0.17
N VAL A 106 -7.92 -6.21 -0.62
CA VAL A 106 -6.65 -5.74 -1.19
C VAL A 106 -6.61 -6.08 -2.66
N THR A 107 -6.63 -5.07 -3.53
CA THR A 107 -6.38 -5.23 -4.96
C THR A 107 -4.88 -5.19 -5.23
N ILE A 108 -4.33 -6.24 -5.84
CA ILE A 108 -2.93 -6.41 -6.21
C ILE A 108 -2.81 -6.33 -7.73
N ASN A 109 -2.40 -5.17 -8.23
CA ASN A 109 -2.24 -4.93 -9.66
C ASN A 109 -0.88 -5.37 -10.19
N GLU A 110 -0.76 -5.53 -11.51
CA GLU A 110 0.53 -5.75 -12.14
C GLU A 110 1.47 -4.56 -12.00
N ASN A 111 2.74 -4.87 -11.72
CA ASN A 111 3.81 -3.90 -11.79
C ASN A 111 4.29 -3.81 -13.25
N LEU A 112 3.90 -2.73 -13.94
CA LEU A 112 4.18 -2.50 -15.36
C LEU A 112 5.17 -1.34 -15.48
N LEU A 113 6.24 -1.58 -16.24
CA LEU A 113 7.16 -0.56 -16.69
C LEU A 113 7.20 -0.59 -18.23
N ILE A 114 6.90 0.55 -18.85
CA ILE A 114 6.98 0.75 -20.29
C ILE A 114 8.14 1.70 -20.55
N ALA A 115 9.23 1.15 -21.07
CA ALA A 115 10.39 1.92 -21.49
C ALA A 115 10.09 2.61 -22.82
N ASN A 116 10.33 3.92 -22.89
CA ASN A 116 10.12 4.71 -24.09
C ASN A 116 11.48 5.10 -24.72
N PRO A 117 11.66 4.96 -26.05
CA PRO A 117 12.94 5.26 -26.67
C PRO A 117 13.37 6.72 -26.47
N ASP A 118 14.62 6.91 -26.06
CA ASP A 118 15.24 8.23 -25.99
C ASP A 118 15.74 8.69 -27.36
N TYR A 119 15.67 10.00 -27.59
CA TYR A 119 16.29 10.64 -28.74
C TYR A 119 17.02 11.91 -28.32
N ALA A 120 18.29 12.02 -28.71
CA ALA A 120 19.10 13.19 -28.49
C ALA A 120 19.98 13.48 -29.69
N SER A 121 20.16 14.77 -29.97
CA SER A 121 21.10 15.26 -30.98
C SER A 121 21.89 16.42 -30.40
N THR A 122 23.18 16.46 -30.69
CA THR A 122 24.07 17.54 -30.26
C THR A 122 24.95 17.99 -31.42
N VAL A 123 25.49 19.20 -31.31
CA VAL A 123 26.51 19.69 -32.25
C VAL A 123 27.89 19.15 -31.84
N ALA A 124 28.82 19.07 -32.79
CA ALA A 124 30.16 18.57 -32.51
C ALA A 124 30.83 19.36 -31.37
N GLY A 125 31.36 18.63 -30.37
CA GLY A 125 32.02 19.19 -29.20
C GLY A 125 31.08 19.69 -28.09
N GLN A 126 29.75 19.59 -28.23
CA GLN A 126 28.80 19.92 -27.16
C GLN A 126 28.28 18.64 -26.49
N LEU A 127 28.27 18.65 -25.15
CA LEU A 127 27.69 17.57 -24.36
C LEU A 127 26.16 17.64 -24.40
N VAL A 128 25.51 16.48 -24.48
CA VAL A 128 24.06 16.34 -24.29
C VAL A 128 23.82 15.34 -23.16
N ALA A 129 22.97 15.73 -22.20
CA ALA A 129 22.51 14.86 -21.13
C ALA A 129 21.11 14.37 -21.48
N VAL A 130 20.86 13.08 -21.29
CA VAL A 130 19.57 12.44 -21.47
C VAL A 130 19.17 11.81 -20.15
N ASP A 131 17.98 12.12 -19.68
CA ASP A 131 17.37 11.43 -18.55
C ASP A 131 16.59 10.24 -19.10
N ALA A 132 17.18 9.05 -18.99
CA ALA A 132 16.66 7.80 -19.54
C ALA A 132 15.28 7.41 -18.98
N LEU A 133 14.86 7.97 -17.83
CA LEU A 133 13.58 7.63 -17.20
C LEU A 133 12.50 8.69 -17.47
N ALA A 134 12.84 9.80 -18.11
CA ALA A 134 11.95 10.96 -18.21
C ALA A 134 10.66 10.63 -18.98
N ASN A 135 10.77 9.87 -20.07
CA ASN A 135 9.67 9.49 -20.94
C ASN A 135 9.04 8.13 -20.60
N ASP A 136 9.66 7.30 -19.76
CA ASP A 136 9.10 6.00 -19.35
C ASP A 136 7.74 6.12 -18.63
N ILE A 137 6.97 5.03 -18.56
CA ILE A 137 5.69 4.98 -17.82
C ILE A 137 5.73 3.80 -16.84
N SER A 138 5.37 4.03 -15.59
CA SER A 138 5.27 3.00 -14.56
C SER A 138 3.88 2.97 -13.95
N SER A 139 3.30 1.78 -13.74
CA SER A 139 1.99 1.63 -13.10
C SER A 139 2.03 1.97 -11.61
N ASN A 140 3.15 1.73 -10.92
CA ASN A 140 3.31 2.01 -9.49
C ASN A 140 4.06 3.32 -9.20
N GLY A 141 4.46 4.06 -10.23
CA GLY A 141 5.21 5.32 -10.12
C GLY A 141 6.71 5.16 -9.84
N ILE A 142 7.21 3.94 -9.65
CA ILE A 142 8.64 3.63 -9.53
C ILE A 142 9.21 3.33 -10.91
N LYS A 143 10.28 4.04 -11.28
CA LYS A 143 11.07 3.81 -12.49
C LYS A 143 12.51 3.54 -12.06
N LEU A 144 13.07 2.40 -12.44
CA LEU A 144 14.43 2.00 -12.11
C LEU A 144 15.14 1.52 -13.38
N LEU A 145 16.43 1.85 -13.49
CA LEU A 145 17.33 1.27 -14.49
C LEU A 145 17.87 -0.05 -13.91
N GLU A 146 17.66 -1.16 -14.61
CA GLU A 146 18.27 -2.45 -14.29
C GLU A 146 19.66 -2.62 -14.92
#